data_AF-A0A8T7ECA2-F1
#
_entry.id   AF-A0A8T7ECA2-F1
#
_cell.length_a   1.000
_cell.length_b   1.000
_cell.length_c   1.000
_cell.angle_alpha   90.00
_cell.angle_beta   90.00
_cell.angle_gamma   90.00
#
_symmetry.space_group_name_H-M   'P 1'
#
loop_
_entity.id
_entity.type
_entity.pdbx_description
1 polymer ?
#
loop_
_entity_poly.entity_id
_entity_poly.type
_entity_poly.pdbx_seq_one_letter_code
_entity_poly.pdbx_strand_id
1 'polypeptide(L)'
;MDIGRAFAYISEDKEWTKKLLLGAVIGAIPIANFAIFGYQIQVARNVAAAIDRPEADLGSPLPDWNDFGRLLTDGLRFIAAFFIFMLPIFVLIGCMTGAMVMLAAGQPEAFSATSSAPPPPEFFALFGLMFACVMPYSLLLYAVWPMFGIQIARRGSVGSCLQFAEMWRLVRTQPTDYLLIVLIFFGLYLGVSLVMLPVLIVVFIPCIGYFIYLGLTYGAIMLVLMVTGHLQGQFIAADNRAQSGNEMLEPVLE
;
A
#
# COMPACT_ATOMS: atom_id res chain seq x y z
N MET A 1 -9.55 -15.59 -8.35
CA MET A 1 -9.77 -14.81 -7.12
C MET A 1 -11.26 -14.48 -6.92
N ASP A 2 -11.78 -14.45 -5.69
CA ASP A 2 -13.15 -14.05 -5.32
C ASP A 2 -13.16 -12.64 -4.71
N ILE A 3 -13.57 -11.66 -5.51
CA ILE A 3 -13.60 -10.25 -5.13
C ILE A 3 -14.79 -9.95 -4.22
N GLY A 4 -15.96 -10.54 -4.49
CA GLY A 4 -17.18 -10.31 -3.70
C GLY A 4 -16.99 -10.73 -2.25
N ARG A 5 -16.30 -11.87 -2.04
CA ARG A 5 -15.93 -12.33 -0.71
C ARG A 5 -15.02 -11.35 0.03
N ALA A 6 -14.12 -10.63 -0.66
CA ALA A 6 -13.23 -9.66 -0.01
C ALA A 6 -13.98 -8.47 0.64
N PHE A 7 -15.14 -8.10 0.10
CA PHE A 7 -16.01 -7.10 0.70
C PHE A 7 -16.92 -7.70 1.78
N ALA A 8 -17.55 -8.85 1.49
CA ALA A 8 -18.45 -9.52 2.44
C ALA A 8 -17.74 -9.93 3.74
N TYR A 9 -16.47 -10.33 3.63
CA TYR A 9 -15.62 -10.77 4.73
C TYR A 9 -15.56 -9.79 5.91
N ILE A 10 -15.57 -8.48 5.62
CA ILE A 10 -15.51 -7.46 6.67
C ILE A 10 -16.74 -7.57 7.57
N SER A 11 -17.92 -7.72 6.98
CA SER A 11 -19.20 -7.80 7.70
C SER A 11 -19.46 -9.15 8.39
N GLU A 12 -18.66 -10.18 8.09
CA GLU A 12 -18.77 -11.50 8.75
C GLU A 12 -18.25 -11.48 10.19
N ASP A 13 -17.37 -10.54 10.52
CA ASP A 13 -16.87 -10.35 11.87
C ASP A 13 -17.86 -9.54 12.71
N LYS A 14 -18.39 -10.09 13.81
CA LYS A 14 -19.37 -9.41 14.67
C LYS A 14 -18.85 -8.09 15.26
N GLU A 15 -17.55 -7.95 15.46
CA GLU A 15 -16.90 -6.77 16.02
C GLU A 15 -16.24 -5.89 14.95
N TRP A 16 -16.57 -6.06 13.66
CA TRP A 16 -15.93 -5.33 12.56
C TRP A 16 -15.95 -3.81 12.76
N THR A 17 -17.07 -3.24 13.21
CA THR A 17 -17.20 -1.79 13.44
C THR A 17 -16.26 -1.32 14.55
N LYS A 18 -16.13 -2.09 15.64
CA LYS A 18 -15.22 -1.79 16.74
C LYS A 18 -13.77 -1.84 16.27
N LYS A 19 -13.40 -2.87 15.51
CA LYS A 19 -12.05 -3.02 14.93
C LYS A 19 -11.73 -1.92 13.92
N LEU A 20 -12.71 -1.52 13.11
CA LEU A 20 -12.59 -0.42 12.16
C LEU A 20 -12.38 0.93 12.88
N LEU A 21 -13.20 1.24 13.87
CA LEU A 21 -13.10 2.48 14.65
C LEU A 21 -11.78 2.56 15.42
N LEU A 22 -11.37 1.46 16.06
CA LEU A 22 -10.08 1.40 16.75
C LEU A 22 -8.92 1.56 15.75
N GLY A 23 -9.03 0.94 14.58
CA GLY A 23 -8.08 1.11 13.49
C GLY A 23 -8.00 2.53 12.95
N ALA A 24 -9.13 3.24 12.85
CA ALA A 24 -9.16 4.65 12.45
C ALA A 24 -8.47 5.54 13.48
N VAL A 25 -8.72 5.31 14.78
CA VAL A 25 -8.06 6.03 15.87
C VAL A 25 -6.56 5.74 15.92
N ILE A 26 -6.14 4.48 15.75
CA ILE A 26 -4.72 4.12 15.70
C ILE A 26 -4.05 4.73 14.46
N GLY A 27 -4.74 4.72 13.32
CA GLY A 27 -4.31 5.37 12.09
C GLY A 27 -4.04 6.87 12.27
N ALA A 28 -4.84 7.53 13.12
CA ALA A 28 -4.67 8.95 13.45
C ALA A 28 -3.36 9.29 14.16
N ILE A 29 -2.84 8.34 14.93
CA ILE A 29 -1.74 8.57 15.86
C ILE A 29 -0.42 8.37 15.10
N PRO A 30 0.47 9.38 15.03
CA PRO A 30 1.76 9.24 14.36
C PRO A 30 2.55 8.05 14.91
N ILE A 31 3.29 7.37 14.03
CA ILE A 31 4.04 6.12 14.30
C ILE A 31 3.13 4.91 14.52
N ALA A 32 2.11 5.02 15.39
CA ALA A 32 1.12 3.96 15.57
C ALA A 32 0.31 3.71 14.29
N ASN A 33 0.17 4.72 13.43
CA ASN A 33 -0.46 4.64 12.12
C ASN A 33 0.17 3.57 11.22
N PHE A 34 1.43 3.16 11.45
CA PHE A 34 2.02 2.08 10.66
C PHE A 34 1.43 0.71 10.99
N ALA A 35 0.86 0.53 12.19
CA ALA A 35 0.22 -0.73 12.58
C ALA A 35 -0.96 -1.10 11.67
N ILE A 36 -1.55 -0.14 10.95
CA ILE A 36 -2.62 -0.40 9.99
C ILE A 36 -2.16 -1.27 8.81
N PHE A 37 -0.89 -1.13 8.39
CA PHE A 37 -0.30 -2.00 7.36
C PHE A 37 0.01 -3.38 7.91
N GLY A 38 0.40 -3.48 9.19
CA GLY A 38 0.51 -4.78 9.85
C GLY A 38 -0.83 -5.48 10.01
N TYR A 39 -1.90 -4.71 10.25
CA TYR A 39 -3.27 -5.23 10.26
C TYR A 39 -3.64 -5.81 8.90
N GLN A 40 -3.39 -5.09 7.80
CA GLN A 40 -3.55 -5.63 6.44
C GLN A 40 -2.78 -6.95 6.23
N ILE A 41 -1.52 -7.00 6.65
CA ILE A 41 -0.68 -8.20 6.54
C ILE A 41 -1.26 -9.35 7.35
N GLN A 42 -1.78 -9.08 8.55
CA GLN A 42 -2.40 -10.10 9.39
C GLN A 42 -3.74 -10.59 8.81
N VAL A 43 -4.54 -9.72 8.18
CA VAL A 43 -5.71 -10.14 7.38
C VAL A 43 -5.28 -11.10 6.28
N ALA A 44 -4.23 -10.78 5.53
CA ALA A 44 -3.73 -11.65 4.47
C ALA A 44 -3.30 -13.03 5.00
N ARG A 45 -2.63 -13.07 6.16
CA ARG A 45 -2.26 -14.34 6.82
C ARG A 45 -3.48 -15.14 7.28
N ASN A 46 -4.45 -14.49 7.93
CA ASN A 46 -5.68 -15.14 8.41
C ASN A 46 -6.46 -15.75 7.24
N VAL A 47 -6.62 -15.01 6.15
CA VAL A 47 -7.35 -15.45 4.96
C VAL A 47 -6.62 -16.59 4.25
N ALA A 48 -5.30 -16.48 4.07
CA ALA A 48 -4.51 -17.57 3.49
C ALA A 48 -4.62 -18.85 4.33
N ALA A 49 -4.48 -18.73 5.65
CA ALA A 49 -4.61 -19.86 6.57
C ALA A 49 -6.01 -20.48 6.55
N ALA A 50 -7.08 -19.67 6.50
CA ALA A 50 -8.46 -20.15 6.44
C ALA A 50 -8.73 -20.96 5.16
N ILE A 51 -8.15 -20.52 4.03
CA ILE A 51 -8.30 -21.18 2.74
C ILE A 51 -7.48 -22.47 2.69
N ASP A 52 -6.26 -22.47 3.23
CA ASP A 52 -5.38 -23.64 3.22
C ASP A 52 -5.78 -24.68 4.27
N ARG A 53 -6.40 -24.26 5.39
CA ARG A 53 -6.80 -25.11 6.51
C ARG A 53 -8.21 -24.74 7.00
N PRO A 54 -9.27 -25.16 6.29
CA PRO A 54 -10.65 -24.79 6.62
C PRO A 54 -11.12 -25.29 8.00
N GLU A 55 -10.51 -26.35 8.52
CA GLU A 55 -10.84 -26.92 9.82
C GLU A 55 -10.14 -26.22 11.00
N ALA A 56 -9.19 -25.31 10.74
CA ALA A 56 -8.51 -24.57 11.78
C ALA A 56 -9.44 -23.49 12.34
N ASP A 57 -9.75 -23.57 13.63
CA ASP A 57 -10.46 -22.50 14.33
C ASP A 57 -9.55 -21.26 14.45
N LEU A 58 -9.69 -20.35 13.50
CA LEU A 58 -8.97 -19.08 13.46
C LEU A 58 -9.60 -18.03 14.39
N GLY A 59 -10.69 -18.37 15.11
CA GLY A 59 -11.38 -17.56 16.11
C GLY A 59 -12.20 -16.41 15.51
N SER A 60 -11.57 -15.55 14.70
CA SER A 60 -12.19 -14.33 14.18
C SER A 60 -11.66 -13.97 12.77
N PRO A 61 -12.54 -13.60 11.82
CA PRO A 61 -12.11 -13.21 10.47
C PRO A 61 -11.12 -12.03 10.48
N LEU A 62 -11.44 -10.95 11.20
CA LEU A 62 -10.55 -9.80 11.24
C LEU A 62 -9.56 -9.90 12.41
N PRO A 63 -8.31 -9.43 12.27
CA PRO A 63 -7.36 -9.42 13.37
C PRO A 63 -7.85 -8.60 14.57
N ASP A 64 -7.51 -9.05 15.78
CA ASP A 64 -7.67 -8.23 16.98
C ASP A 64 -6.50 -7.27 17.15
N TRP A 65 -6.77 -6.12 17.78
CA TRP A 65 -5.76 -5.11 18.10
C TRP A 65 -4.93 -5.44 19.35
N ASN A 66 -5.20 -6.58 20.00
CA ASN A 66 -4.53 -7.01 21.23
C ASN A 66 -3.02 -7.27 21.02
N ASP A 67 -2.63 -7.76 19.84
CA ASP A 67 -1.23 -7.98 19.46
C ASP A 67 -0.65 -6.75 18.73
N PHE A 68 -0.85 -5.56 19.31
CA PHE A 68 -0.41 -4.30 18.71
C PHE A 68 1.08 -4.29 18.38
N GLY A 69 1.92 -4.90 19.21
CA GLY A 69 3.37 -4.98 19.00
C GLY A 69 3.73 -5.68 17.70
N ARG A 70 3.08 -6.81 17.39
CA ARG A 70 3.26 -7.52 16.12
C ARG A 70 2.73 -6.71 14.94
N LEU A 71 1.53 -6.13 15.06
CA LEU A 71 0.95 -5.30 14.00
C LEU A 71 1.85 -4.11 13.67
N LEU A 72 2.35 -3.40 14.69
CA LEU A 72 3.29 -2.30 14.49
C LEU A 72 4.58 -2.78 13.83
N THR A 73 5.15 -3.91 14.28
CA THR A 73 6.40 -4.46 13.72
C THR A 73 6.24 -4.83 12.24
N ASP A 74 5.15 -5.50 11.87
CA ASP A 74 4.89 -5.84 10.48
C ASP A 74 4.60 -4.62 9.62
N GLY A 75 3.91 -3.63 10.18
CA GLY A 75 3.71 -2.32 9.54
C GLY A 75 5.01 -1.56 9.31
N LEU A 76 5.91 -1.55 10.29
CA LEU A 76 7.24 -0.95 10.16
C LEU A 76 8.08 -1.67 9.12
N ARG A 77 8.00 -3.02 9.05
CA ARG A 77 8.66 -3.79 7.98
C ARG A 77 8.13 -3.41 6.59
N PHE A 78 6.82 -3.23 6.47
CA PHE A 78 6.18 -2.79 5.24
C PHE A 78 6.70 -1.41 4.81
N ILE A 79 6.69 -0.46 5.74
CA ILE A 79 7.13 0.91 5.50
C ILE A 79 8.62 0.96 5.21
N ALA A 80 9.45 0.19 5.92
CA ALA A 80 10.88 0.07 5.64
C ALA A 80 11.14 -0.46 4.22
N ALA A 81 10.41 -1.51 3.79
CA ALA A 81 10.51 -2.00 2.42
C ALA A 81 10.13 -0.90 1.41
N PHE A 82 9.01 -0.21 1.62
CA PHE A 82 8.60 0.90 0.77
C PHE A 82 9.62 2.04 0.71
N PHE A 83 10.22 2.42 1.85
CA PHE A 83 11.25 3.46 1.91
C PHE A 83 12.50 3.08 1.10
N ILE A 84 12.92 1.81 1.14
CA ILE A 84 14.06 1.35 0.32
C ILE A 84 13.76 1.53 -1.17
N PHE A 85 12.54 1.19 -1.59
CA PHE A 85 12.09 1.37 -2.97
C PHE A 85 11.80 2.84 -3.33
N MET A 86 11.63 3.73 -2.36
CA MET A 86 11.49 5.17 -2.60
C MET A 86 12.84 5.88 -2.81
N LEU A 87 13.98 5.26 -2.44
CA LEU A 87 15.31 5.87 -2.56
C LEU A 87 15.61 6.43 -3.96
N PRO A 88 15.30 5.75 -5.09
CA PRO A 88 15.54 6.32 -6.41
C PRO A 88 14.76 7.61 -6.67
N ILE A 89 13.52 7.72 -6.17
CA ILE A 89 12.74 8.96 -6.27
C ILE A 89 13.42 10.07 -5.48
N PHE A 90 13.86 9.81 -4.24
CA PHE A 90 14.54 10.83 -3.44
C PHE A 90 15.84 11.30 -4.07
N VAL A 91 16.63 10.40 -4.66
CA VAL A 91 17.84 10.76 -5.39
C VAL A 91 17.50 11.63 -6.60
N LEU A 92 16.52 11.23 -7.41
CA LEU A 92 16.08 12.00 -8.58
C LEU A 92 15.57 13.39 -8.18
N ILE A 93 14.70 13.48 -7.18
CA ILE A 93 14.20 14.77 -6.67
C ILE A 93 15.36 15.62 -6.17
N GLY A 94 16.29 15.05 -5.38
CA GLY A 94 17.45 15.78 -4.86
C GLY A 94 18.35 16.33 -5.96
N CYS A 95 18.68 15.52 -6.97
CA CYS A 95 19.45 15.96 -8.13
C CYS A 95 18.74 17.08 -8.90
N MET A 96 17.42 16.96 -9.10
CA MET A 96 16.63 17.95 -9.82
C MET A 96 16.49 19.25 -9.03
N THR A 97 16.18 19.19 -7.73
CA THR A 97 16.15 20.39 -6.87
C THR A 97 17.51 21.09 -6.87
N GLY A 98 18.61 20.34 -6.82
CA GLY A 98 19.97 20.89 -6.97
C GLY A 98 20.16 21.62 -8.31
N ALA A 99 19.77 21.00 -9.43
CA ALA A 99 19.84 21.63 -10.75
C ALA A 99 19.00 22.92 -10.84
N MET A 100 17.80 22.92 -10.24
CA MET A 100 16.91 24.08 -10.20
C MET A 100 17.49 25.23 -9.38
N VAL A 101 18.12 24.92 -8.24
CA VAL A 101 18.82 25.92 -7.42
C VAL A 101 19.99 26.52 -8.19
N MET A 102 20.77 25.70 -8.91
CA MET A 102 21.88 26.18 -9.73
C MET A 102 21.41 27.06 -10.89
N LEU A 103 20.32 26.69 -11.56
CA LEU A 103 19.69 27.50 -12.61
C LEU A 103 19.23 28.85 -12.06
N ALA A 104 18.56 28.84 -10.90
CA ALA A 104 18.09 30.05 -10.25
C ALA A 104 19.24 30.97 -9.81
N ALA A 105 20.34 30.40 -9.30
CA ALA A 105 21.54 31.15 -8.92
C ALA A 105 22.26 31.76 -10.13
N GLY A 106 22.21 31.11 -11.29
CA GLY A 106 22.78 31.63 -12.54
C GLY A 106 21.96 32.72 -13.21
N GLN A 107 20.67 32.86 -12.87
CA GLN A 107 19.74 33.83 -13.45
C GLN A 107 18.84 34.46 -12.37
N PRO A 108 19.40 35.16 -11.36
CA PRO A 108 18.64 35.60 -10.19
C PRO A 108 17.50 36.58 -10.54
N GLU A 109 17.66 37.37 -11.59
CA GLU A 109 16.63 38.31 -12.07
C GLU A 109 15.41 37.58 -12.65
N ALA A 110 15.62 36.45 -13.35
CA ALA A 110 14.58 35.65 -13.99
C ALA A 110 13.71 34.86 -12.98
N PHE A 111 14.19 34.69 -11.74
CA PHE A 111 13.48 33.99 -10.67
C PHE A 111 13.11 34.91 -9.50
N SER A 112 13.26 36.22 -9.67
CA SER A 112 12.91 37.19 -8.64
C SER A 112 11.39 37.31 -8.46
N ALA A 113 10.92 37.52 -7.23
CA ALA A 113 9.48 37.66 -6.96
C ALA A 113 8.82 38.88 -7.66
N THR A 114 9.64 39.82 -8.14
CA THR A 114 9.24 41.02 -8.88
C THR A 114 9.36 40.85 -10.39
N SER A 115 9.84 39.70 -10.89
CA SER A 115 9.96 39.46 -12.34
C SER A 115 8.57 39.30 -12.97
N SER A 116 8.29 40.12 -13.99
CA SER A 116 7.10 39.95 -14.85
C SER A 116 7.36 39.04 -16.05
N ALA A 117 8.62 38.66 -16.29
CA ALA A 117 9.01 37.72 -17.33
C ALA A 117 8.67 36.28 -16.91
N PRO A 118 8.23 35.41 -17.84
CA PRO A 118 8.03 34.00 -17.55
C PRO A 118 9.36 33.32 -17.19
N PRO A 119 9.32 32.20 -16.44
CA PRO A 119 10.52 31.42 -16.16
C PRO A 119 11.24 31.00 -17.45
N PRO A 120 12.57 30.86 -17.40
CA PRO A 120 13.37 30.49 -18.56
C PRO A 120 12.98 29.07 -19.05
N PRO A 121 13.11 28.76 -20.36
CA PRO A 121 12.67 27.49 -20.93
C PRO A 121 13.35 26.26 -20.30
N GLU A 122 14.57 26.42 -19.77
CA GLU A 122 15.31 25.41 -19.03
C GLU A 122 14.56 24.95 -17.77
N PHE A 123 13.82 25.85 -17.12
CA PHE A 123 12.97 25.52 -15.98
C PHE A 123 11.89 24.51 -16.37
N PHE A 124 11.17 24.77 -17.46
CA PHE A 124 10.13 23.88 -17.97
C PHE A 124 10.71 22.55 -18.48
N ALA A 125 11.88 22.57 -19.10
CA ALA A 125 12.58 21.36 -19.54
C ALA A 125 12.96 20.46 -18.36
N LEU A 126 13.48 21.02 -17.27
CA LEU A 126 13.82 20.29 -16.05
C LEU A 126 12.57 19.72 -15.37
N PHE A 127 11.47 20.50 -15.29
CA PHE A 127 10.19 20.01 -14.79
C PHE A 127 9.61 18.88 -15.64
N GLY A 128 9.66 19.02 -16.97
CA GLY A 128 9.21 18.00 -17.91
C GLY A 128 10.01 16.70 -17.77
N LEU A 129 11.33 16.80 -17.64
CA LEU A 129 12.22 15.66 -17.40
C LEU A 129 11.91 15.00 -16.04
N MET A 130 11.71 15.79 -14.99
CA MET A 130 11.33 15.27 -13.67
C MET A 130 10.02 14.47 -13.76
N PHE A 131 9.01 15.02 -14.43
CA PHE A 131 7.74 14.32 -14.63
C PHE A 131 7.95 13.03 -15.44
N ALA A 132 8.71 13.08 -16.53
CA ALA A 132 8.99 11.94 -17.38
C ALA A 132 9.75 10.80 -16.68
N CYS A 133 10.62 11.11 -15.70
CA CYS A 133 11.35 10.10 -14.93
C CYS A 133 10.58 9.60 -13.70
N VAL A 134 9.96 10.51 -12.95
CA VAL A 134 9.28 10.18 -11.68
C VAL A 134 7.94 9.50 -11.93
N MET A 135 7.18 9.91 -12.95
CA MET A 135 5.84 9.38 -13.19
C MET A 135 5.83 7.87 -13.53
N PRO A 136 6.69 7.36 -14.44
CA PRO A 136 6.73 5.92 -14.70
C PRO A 136 7.20 5.11 -13.49
N TYR A 137 8.16 5.63 -12.73
CA TYR A 137 8.68 4.93 -11.56
C TYR A 137 7.68 4.94 -10.40
N SER A 138 6.93 6.03 -10.19
CA SER A 138 5.86 6.05 -9.18
C SER A 138 4.73 5.10 -9.53
N LEU A 139 4.38 4.97 -10.82
CA LEU A 139 3.42 3.97 -11.28
C LEU A 139 3.93 2.54 -11.06
N LEU A 140 5.23 2.31 -11.27
CA LEU A 140 5.87 1.03 -10.93
C LEU A 140 5.79 0.74 -9.43
N LEU A 141 6.13 1.71 -8.57
CA LEU A 141 6.00 1.55 -7.12
C LEU A 141 4.56 1.27 -6.69
N TYR A 142 3.61 1.91 -7.35
CA TYR A 142 2.19 1.67 -7.11
C TYR A 142 1.80 0.22 -7.45
N ALA A 143 2.21 -0.28 -8.61
CA ALA A 143 1.97 -1.67 -9.01
C ALA A 143 2.63 -2.66 -8.04
N VAL A 144 3.83 -2.33 -7.55
CA VAL A 144 4.60 -3.18 -6.63
C VAL A 144 4.07 -3.12 -5.19
N TRP A 145 3.37 -2.05 -4.78
CA TRP A 145 2.85 -1.86 -3.42
C TRP A 145 2.17 -3.09 -2.79
N PRO A 146 1.16 -3.74 -3.41
CA PRO A 146 0.52 -4.93 -2.84
C PRO A 146 1.49 -6.11 -2.68
N MET A 147 2.60 -6.15 -3.41
CA MET A 147 3.60 -7.21 -3.28
C MET A 147 4.32 -7.16 -1.93
N PHE A 148 4.53 -5.97 -1.36
CA PHE A 148 5.17 -5.85 -0.04
C PHE A 148 4.35 -6.55 1.05
N GLY A 149 3.03 -6.35 1.03
CA GLY A 149 2.12 -7.02 1.98
C GLY A 149 2.17 -8.54 1.83
N ILE A 150 2.17 -9.04 0.59
CA ILE A 150 2.27 -10.48 0.31
C ILE A 150 3.61 -11.07 0.81
N GLN A 151 4.74 -10.42 0.51
CA GLN A 151 6.06 -10.94 0.90
C GLN A 151 6.27 -10.93 2.42
N ILE A 152 5.75 -9.92 3.12
CA ILE A 152 5.84 -9.85 4.59
C ILE A 152 4.82 -10.79 5.25
N ALA A 153 3.64 -10.99 4.63
CA ALA A 153 2.70 -12.01 5.09
C ALA A 153 3.31 -13.41 5.02
N ARG A 154 3.99 -13.74 3.91
CA ARG A 154 4.65 -15.04 3.67
C ARG A 154 5.90 -15.26 4.52
N ARG A 155 6.80 -14.27 4.59
CA ARG A 155 8.17 -14.45 5.14
C ARG A 155 8.54 -13.56 6.33
N GLY A 156 7.69 -12.60 6.71
CA GLY A 156 7.88 -11.79 7.91
C GLY A 156 9.15 -10.92 7.96
N SER A 157 9.82 -10.66 6.84
CA SER A 157 11.09 -9.92 6.80
C SER A 157 11.10 -8.85 5.71
N VAL A 158 11.86 -7.77 5.90
CA VAL A 158 12.06 -6.74 4.87
C VAL A 158 12.85 -7.29 3.68
N GLY A 159 13.79 -8.20 3.96
CA GLY A 159 14.63 -8.82 2.93
C GLY A 159 13.85 -9.64 1.91
N SER A 160 12.66 -10.14 2.23
CA SER A 160 11.81 -10.83 1.25
C SER A 160 11.24 -9.87 0.19
N CYS A 161 11.05 -8.60 0.53
CA CYS A 161 10.64 -7.56 -0.43
C CYS A 161 11.76 -7.16 -1.40
N LEU A 162 13.02 -7.50 -1.11
CA LEU A 162 14.17 -7.23 -2.00
C LEU A 162 14.50 -8.43 -2.91
N GLN A 163 13.79 -9.55 -2.76
CA GLN A 163 13.95 -10.71 -3.62
C GLN A 163 13.18 -10.50 -4.92
N PHE A 164 13.73 -9.65 -5.80
CA PHE A 164 13.13 -9.28 -7.08
C PHE A 164 12.77 -10.50 -7.94
N ALA A 165 13.63 -11.53 -7.95
CA ALA A 165 13.38 -12.77 -8.68
C ALA A 165 12.09 -13.48 -8.21
N GLU A 166 11.86 -13.52 -6.90
CA GLU A 166 10.67 -14.14 -6.32
C GLU A 166 9.41 -13.29 -6.56
N MET A 167 9.51 -11.97 -6.41
CA MET A 167 8.40 -11.07 -6.73
C MET A 167 7.98 -11.21 -8.20
N TRP A 168 8.97 -11.25 -9.09
CA TRP A 168 8.73 -11.42 -10.51
C TRP A 168 8.19 -12.80 -10.87
N ARG A 169 8.65 -13.87 -10.17
CA ARG A 169 8.07 -15.21 -10.29
C ARG A 169 6.58 -15.18 -9.92
N LEU A 170 6.21 -14.62 -8.77
CA LEU A 170 4.83 -14.56 -8.31
C LEU A 170 3.91 -13.84 -9.31
N VAL A 171 4.36 -12.69 -9.83
CA VAL A 171 3.62 -11.94 -10.85
C VAL A 171 3.47 -12.75 -12.14
N ARG A 172 4.49 -13.50 -12.56
CA ARG A 172 4.43 -14.33 -13.77
C ARG A 172 3.64 -15.63 -13.60
N THR A 173 3.62 -16.21 -12.41
CA THR A 173 2.89 -17.46 -12.13
C THR A 173 1.38 -17.21 -12.11
N GLN A 174 0.96 -16.05 -11.59
CA GLN A 174 -0.47 -15.71 -11.45
C GLN A 174 -0.75 -14.25 -11.90
N PRO A 175 -0.53 -13.93 -13.20
CA PRO A 175 -0.59 -12.55 -13.68
C PRO A 175 -1.98 -11.94 -13.58
N THR A 176 -3.03 -12.74 -13.83
CA THR A 176 -4.42 -12.30 -13.77
C THR A 176 -4.83 -11.91 -12.35
N ASP A 177 -4.56 -12.78 -11.37
CA ASP A 177 -4.93 -12.51 -9.98
C ASP A 177 -4.13 -11.34 -9.41
N TYR A 178 -2.84 -11.22 -9.75
CA TYR A 178 -2.03 -10.07 -9.33
C TYR A 178 -2.52 -8.76 -9.97
N LEU A 179 -2.83 -8.75 -11.27
CA LEU A 179 -3.38 -7.59 -11.96
C LEU A 179 -4.71 -7.15 -11.34
N LEU A 180 -5.56 -8.09 -10.96
CA LEU A 180 -6.81 -7.81 -10.26
C LEU A 180 -6.57 -7.18 -8.88
N ILE A 181 -5.58 -7.65 -8.10
CA ILE A 181 -5.22 -7.01 -6.82
C ILE A 181 -4.81 -5.55 -7.04
N VAL A 182 -3.92 -5.29 -8.00
CA VAL A 182 -3.45 -3.94 -8.32
C VAL A 182 -4.61 -3.04 -8.77
N LEU A 183 -5.46 -3.54 -9.67
CA LEU A 183 -6.58 -2.78 -10.22
C LEU A 183 -7.64 -2.47 -9.16
N ILE A 184 -7.96 -3.43 -8.29
CA ILE A 184 -8.94 -3.21 -7.21
C ILE A 184 -8.37 -2.28 -6.16
N PHE A 185 -7.11 -2.45 -5.75
CA PHE A 185 -6.45 -1.52 -4.83
C PHE A 185 -6.46 -0.10 -5.40
N PHE A 186 -6.13 0.07 -6.69
CA PHE A 186 -6.23 1.35 -7.40
C PHE A 186 -7.64 1.91 -7.48
N GLY A 187 -8.59 1.11 -7.94
CA GLY A 187 -9.98 1.53 -8.07
C GLY A 187 -10.58 1.95 -6.74
N LEU A 188 -10.28 1.22 -5.66
CA LEU A 188 -10.71 1.57 -4.30
C LEU A 188 -10.04 2.83 -3.80
N TYR A 189 -8.72 2.95 -3.94
CA TYR A 189 -7.99 4.14 -3.50
C TYR A 189 -8.48 5.40 -4.24
N LEU A 190 -8.66 5.30 -5.57
CA LEU A 190 -9.19 6.39 -6.39
C LEU A 190 -10.64 6.71 -6.02
N GLY A 191 -11.49 5.70 -5.87
CA GLY A 191 -12.89 5.86 -5.49
C GLY A 191 -13.05 6.52 -4.12
N VAL A 192 -12.31 6.06 -3.12
CA VAL A 192 -12.25 6.68 -1.78
C VAL A 192 -11.75 8.11 -1.89
N SER A 193 -10.66 8.35 -2.65
CA SER A 193 -10.11 9.71 -2.80
C SER A 193 -11.15 10.67 -3.40
N LEU A 194 -11.89 10.26 -4.43
CA LEU A 194 -12.94 11.07 -5.05
C LEU A 194 -14.12 11.34 -4.09
N VAL A 195 -14.53 10.34 -3.30
CA VAL A 195 -15.59 10.49 -2.28
C VAL A 195 -15.16 11.42 -1.15
N MET A 196 -13.87 11.42 -0.79
CA MET A 196 -13.32 12.25 0.28
C MET A 196 -13.10 13.72 -0.14
N LEU A 197 -13.06 14.04 -1.44
CA LEU A 197 -12.92 15.42 -1.93
C LEU A 197 -14.01 16.39 -1.41
N PRO A 198 -15.32 16.10 -1.57
CA PRO A 198 -16.35 16.99 -1.04
C PRO A 198 -16.36 17.08 0.49
N VAL A 199 -15.89 16.03 1.19
CA VAL A 199 -15.77 16.01 2.66
C VAL A 199 -14.72 17.01 3.16
N LEU A 200 -13.82 17.49 2.30
CA LEU A 200 -12.85 18.53 2.63
C LEU A 200 -13.53 19.83 3.11
N ILE A 201 -14.79 20.09 2.73
CA ILE A 201 -15.54 21.25 3.22
C ILE A 201 -15.71 21.24 4.75
N VAL A 202 -15.71 20.05 5.37
CA VAL A 202 -15.82 19.89 6.82
C VAL A 202 -14.61 20.49 7.54
N VAL A 203 -13.43 20.54 6.89
CA VAL A 203 -12.20 21.10 7.46
C VAL A 203 -12.31 22.62 7.71
N PHE A 204 -13.23 23.32 7.04
CA PHE A 204 -13.48 24.74 7.31
C PHE A 204 -14.14 24.98 8.68
N ILE A 205 -14.67 23.95 9.35
CA ILE A 205 -15.12 24.03 10.74
C ILE A 205 -13.88 23.92 11.65
N PRO A 206 -13.47 24.99 12.35
CA PRO A 206 -12.26 24.97 13.15
C PRO A 206 -12.28 23.88 14.21
N CYS A 207 -11.13 23.24 14.43
CA CYS A 207 -10.88 22.17 15.40
C CYS A 207 -11.69 20.87 15.15
N ILE A 208 -13.02 20.91 15.21
CA ILE A 208 -13.89 19.73 15.11
C ILE A 208 -13.85 19.13 13.70
N GLY A 209 -13.85 19.99 12.68
CA GLY A 209 -13.86 19.57 11.29
C GLY A 209 -12.65 18.72 10.91
N TYR A 210 -11.49 19.08 11.45
CA TYR A 210 -10.24 18.33 11.24
C TYR A 210 -10.32 16.91 11.81
N PHE A 211 -10.80 16.73 13.04
CA PHE A 211 -10.91 15.40 13.65
C PHE A 211 -11.94 14.51 12.95
N ILE A 212 -13.06 15.09 12.49
CA ILE A 212 -14.05 14.35 11.69
C ILE A 212 -13.42 13.88 10.38
N TYR A 213 -12.77 14.79 9.65
CA TYR A 213 -12.10 14.47 8.38
C TYR A 213 -11.04 13.38 8.57
N LEU A 214 -10.26 13.49 9.64
CA LEU A 214 -9.22 12.54 9.97
C LEU A 214 -9.79 11.15 10.27
N GLY A 215 -10.85 11.06 11.09
CA GLY A 215 -11.51 9.80 11.41
C GLY A 215 -12.12 9.12 10.18
N LEU A 216 -12.77 9.90 9.31
CA LEU A 216 -13.32 9.40 8.05
C LEU A 216 -12.22 8.91 7.10
N THR A 217 -11.12 9.65 6.99
CA THR A 217 -9.97 9.28 6.15
C THR A 217 -9.37 7.95 6.59
N TYR A 218 -9.01 7.81 7.87
CA TYR A 218 -8.40 6.56 8.35
C TYR A 218 -9.38 5.39 8.41
N GLY A 219 -10.67 5.65 8.64
CA GLY A 219 -11.72 4.62 8.48
C GLY A 219 -11.81 4.12 7.04
N ALA A 220 -11.80 5.02 6.06
CA ALA A 220 -11.84 4.64 4.65
C ALA A 220 -10.56 3.90 4.21
N ILE A 221 -9.38 4.35 4.66
CA ILE A 221 -8.11 3.66 4.45
C ILE A 221 -8.19 2.25 5.03
N MET A 222 -8.66 2.09 6.26
CA MET A 222 -8.83 0.77 6.88
C MET A 222 -9.68 -0.18 6.05
N LEU A 223 -10.80 0.27 5.50
CA LEU A 223 -11.63 -0.56 4.63
C LEU A 223 -10.86 -1.00 3.37
N VAL A 224 -10.12 -0.09 2.73
CA VAL A 224 -9.27 -0.43 1.59
C VAL A 224 -8.21 -1.47 1.99
N LEU A 225 -7.58 -1.31 3.15
CA LEU A 225 -6.56 -2.23 3.66
C LEU A 225 -7.13 -3.61 4.01
N MET A 226 -8.34 -3.69 4.59
CA MET A 226 -9.01 -4.97 4.87
C MET A 226 -9.32 -5.74 3.58
N VAL A 227 -9.91 -5.06 2.59
CA VAL A 227 -10.19 -5.68 1.28
C VAL A 227 -8.90 -6.13 0.60
N THR A 228 -7.88 -5.27 0.60
CA THR A 228 -6.58 -5.58 -0.03
C THR A 228 -5.90 -6.74 0.68
N GLY A 229 -5.90 -6.76 2.01
CA GLY A 229 -5.37 -7.86 2.82
C GLY A 229 -6.06 -9.19 2.47
N HIS A 230 -7.38 -9.18 2.30
CA HIS A 230 -8.12 -10.38 1.93
C HIS A 230 -7.73 -10.90 0.53
N LEU A 231 -7.64 -10.01 -0.47
CA LEU A 231 -7.21 -10.40 -1.82
C LEU A 231 -5.76 -10.93 -1.82
N GLN A 232 -4.86 -10.29 -1.06
CA GLN A 232 -3.49 -10.78 -0.86
C GLN A 232 -3.46 -12.18 -0.22
N GLY A 233 -4.35 -12.44 0.75
CA GLY A 233 -4.46 -13.77 1.37
C GLY A 233 -4.94 -14.84 0.39
N GLN A 234 -5.92 -14.54 -0.46
CA GLN A 234 -6.36 -15.46 -1.53
C GLN A 234 -5.22 -15.77 -2.51
N PHE A 235 -4.45 -14.75 -2.90
CA PHE A 235 -3.30 -14.91 -3.79
C PHE A 235 -2.21 -15.80 -3.17
N ILE A 236 -1.93 -15.63 -1.88
CA ILE A 236 -0.97 -16.48 -1.15
C ILE A 236 -1.45 -17.93 -1.13
N ALA A 237 -2.72 -18.18 -0.78
CA ALA A 237 -3.27 -19.53 -0.75
C ALA A 237 -3.24 -20.20 -2.14
N ALA A 238 -3.51 -19.44 -3.20
CA ALA A 238 -3.42 -19.94 -4.56
C ALA A 238 -1.98 -20.33 -4.96
N ASP A 239 -0.96 -19.52 -4.59
CA ASP A 239 0.46 -19.87 -4.80
C ASP A 239 0.87 -21.13 -4.00
N ASN A 240 0.41 -21.24 -2.75
CA ASN A 240 0.69 -22.40 -1.90
C ASN A 240 0.16 -23.70 -2.51
N ARG A 241 -1.09 -23.67 -3.03
CA ARG A 241 -1.72 -24.83 -3.70
C ARG A 241 -1.06 -25.19 -5.02
N ALA A 242 -0.62 -24.20 -5.80
CA ALA A 242 0.11 -24.44 -7.04
C ALA A 242 1.47 -25.14 -6.78
N GLN A 243 2.16 -24.76 -5.69
CA GLN A 243 3.42 -25.38 -5.30
C GLN A 243 3.23 -26.81 -4.79
N SER A 244 2.26 -27.06 -3.90
CA SER A 244 1.99 -28.40 -3.39
C SER A 244 1.51 -29.37 -4.48
N GLY A 245 0.72 -28.89 -5.45
CA GLY A 245 0.33 -29.66 -6.62
C GLY A 245 1.53 -30.07 -7.50
N ASN A 246 2.54 -29.20 -7.62
CA ASN A 246 3.74 -29.50 -8.40
C ASN A 246 4.65 -30.51 -7.68
N GLU A 247 4.79 -30.43 -6.34
CA GLU A 247 5.51 -31.42 -5.54
C GLU A 247 4.85 -32.81 -5.58
N MET A 248 3.54 -32.89 -5.71
CA MET A 248 2.82 -34.17 -5.88
C MET A 248 2.89 -34.75 -7.30
N LEU A 249 3.39 -34.00 -8.30
CA LEU A 249 3.63 -34.47 -9.67
C LEU A 249 5.09 -34.86 -9.92
N GLU A 250 6.00 -34.63 -8.95
CA GLU A 250 7.37 -35.14 -8.93
C GLU A 250 7.58 -36.53 -8.26
N PRO A 251 6.62 -37.48 -8.14
CA PRO A 251 6.98 -38.85 -7.84
C PRO A 251 7.34 -39.58 -9.15
N VAL A 252 8.53 -40.17 -9.18
CA VAL A 252 9.02 -41.16 -10.18
C VAL A 252 9.73 -40.60 -11.42
N LEU A 253 10.83 -39.87 -11.22
CA LEU A 253 11.96 -39.85 -12.17
C LEU A 253 13.30 -39.98 -11.43
N GLU A 254 13.39 -40.91 -10.49
CA GLU A 254 14.66 -41.49 -10.03
C GLU A 254 14.76 -42.95 -10.50
#